data_AF-A0A6I7NGZ5-F1
#
_entry.id   AF-A0A6I7NGZ5-F1
#
_cell.length_a   1.000
_cell.length_b   1.000
_cell.length_c   1.000
_cell.angle_alpha   90.00
_cell.angle_beta   90.00
_cell.angle_gamma   90.00
#
_symmetry.space_group_name_H-M   'P 1'
#
loop_
_entity.id
_entity.type
_entity.pdbx_description
1 polymer ?
#
loop_
_entity_poly.entity_id
_entity_poly.type
_entity_poly.pdbx_seq_one_letter_code
_entity_poly.pdbx_strand_id
1 'polypeptide(L)'
;MNPLDALIAHLEADDAVKRFRVLEKRILDHPDYQKKYAEVLKRQKQLVQHQHAKDGRLSTTEAAYHDALAPLIDDPLINEYLHLQAHLNDTLQMICQLIEAALEKPFNL
;
A
#
# COMPACT_ATOMS: atom_id res chain seq x y z
N MET A 1 -9.46 6.82 -29.65
CA MET A 1 -8.92 6.39 -28.34
C MET A 1 -7.60 7.11 -28.16
N ASN A 2 -7.45 7.90 -27.08
CA ASN A 2 -6.21 8.64 -26.83
C ASN A 2 -5.10 7.64 -26.44
N PRO A 3 -3.82 7.85 -26.82
CA PRO A 3 -2.69 7.09 -26.31
C PRO A 3 -2.71 6.81 -24.80
N LEU A 4 -3.18 7.76 -23.99
CA LEU A 4 -3.36 7.56 -22.55
C LEU A 4 -4.40 6.46 -22.23
N ASP A 5 -5.55 6.48 -22.92
CA ASP A 5 -6.59 5.46 -22.74
C ASP A 5 -6.07 4.06 -23.14
N ALA A 6 -5.20 3.99 -24.16
CA ALA A 6 -4.56 2.74 -24.57
C ALA A 6 -3.59 2.20 -23.52
N LEU A 7 -2.75 3.07 -22.96
CA LEU A 7 -1.84 2.72 -21.87
C LEU A 7 -2.61 2.22 -20.64
N ILE A 8 -3.69 2.91 -20.27
CA ILE A 8 -4.56 2.49 -19.16
C ILE A 8 -5.16 1.11 -19.46
N ALA A 9 -5.71 0.90 -20.65
CA ALA A 9 -6.28 -0.40 -21.02
C ALA A 9 -5.25 -1.55 -20.94
N HIS A 10 -4.00 -1.29 -21.32
CA HIS A 10 -2.91 -2.27 -21.18
C HIS A 10 -2.60 -2.57 -19.72
N LEU A 11 -2.54 -1.55 -18.85
CA LEU A 11 -2.33 -1.75 -17.41
C LEU A 11 -3.50 -2.52 -16.78
N GLU A 12 -4.74 -2.21 -17.14
CA GLU A 12 -5.90 -2.94 -16.61
C GLU A 12 -5.97 -4.40 -17.05
N ALA A 13 -5.42 -4.70 -18.23
CA ALA A 13 -5.30 -6.05 -18.74
C ALA A 13 -4.14 -6.85 -18.10
N ASP A 14 -3.22 -6.19 -17.39
CA ASP A 14 -2.09 -6.83 -16.73
C ASP A 14 -2.53 -7.75 -15.60
N ASP A 15 -1.91 -8.93 -15.50
CA ASP A 15 -2.29 -9.94 -14.52
C ASP A 15 -1.92 -9.53 -13.08
N ALA A 16 -0.87 -8.75 -12.88
CA ALA A 16 -0.54 -8.21 -11.56
C ALA A 16 -1.61 -7.21 -11.11
N VAL A 17 -2.12 -6.36 -12.00
CA VAL A 17 -3.23 -5.43 -11.70
C VAL A 17 -4.52 -6.19 -11.37
N LYS A 18 -4.86 -7.21 -12.15
CA LYS A 18 -6.04 -8.04 -11.86
C LYS A 18 -5.92 -8.75 -10.52
N ARG A 19 -4.77 -9.38 -10.24
CA ARG A 19 -4.50 -10.07 -8.96
C ARG A 19 -4.55 -9.11 -7.79
N PHE A 20 -3.95 -7.93 -7.93
CA PHE A 20 -4.00 -6.87 -6.93
C PHE A 20 -5.45 -6.51 -6.59
N ARG A 21 -6.29 -6.21 -7.58
CA ARG A 21 -7.72 -5.88 -7.37
C ARG A 21 -8.51 -7.01 -6.68
N VAL A 22 -8.21 -8.27 -7.02
CA VAL A 22 -8.86 -9.43 -6.38
C VAL A 22 -8.45 -9.55 -4.91
N LEU A 23 -7.15 -9.41 -4.60
CA LEU A 23 -6.64 -9.45 -3.24
C LEU A 23 -7.13 -8.26 -2.42
N GLU A 24 -7.08 -7.06 -2.99
CA GLU A 24 -7.60 -5.83 -2.39
C GLU A 24 -9.04 -6.02 -1.93
N LYS A 25 -9.92 -6.47 -2.85
CA LYS A 25 -11.32 -6.73 -2.52
C LYS A 25 -11.47 -7.78 -1.42
N ARG A 26 -10.75 -8.90 -1.52
CA ARG A 26 -10.81 -9.97 -0.51
C ARG A 26 -10.37 -9.49 0.86
N ILE A 27 -9.33 -8.68 0.93
CA ILE A 27 -8.81 -8.15 2.19
C ILE A 27 -9.77 -7.12 2.77
N LEU A 28 -10.19 -6.14 1.96
CA LEU A 28 -11.02 -5.04 2.40
C LEU A 28 -12.46 -5.46 2.76
N ASP A 29 -13.00 -6.48 2.10
CA ASP A 29 -14.34 -6.99 2.37
C ASP A 29 -14.36 -8.00 3.53
N HIS A 30 -13.21 -8.53 3.97
CA HIS A 30 -13.17 -9.54 5.03
C HIS A 30 -13.37 -8.91 6.42
N PRO A 31 -14.41 -9.31 7.18
CA PRO A 31 -14.69 -8.72 8.49
C PRO A 31 -13.52 -8.82 9.48
N ASP A 32 -12.74 -9.90 9.42
CA ASP A 32 -11.62 -10.08 10.35
C ASP A 32 -10.43 -9.18 10.03
N TYR A 33 -10.15 -8.91 8.75
CA TYR A 33 -9.10 -7.95 8.38
C TYR A 33 -9.52 -6.53 8.78
N GLN A 34 -10.79 -6.17 8.56
CA GLN A 34 -11.33 -4.89 9.02
C GLN A 34 -11.20 -4.71 10.54
N LYS A 35 -11.53 -5.74 11.33
CA LYS A 35 -11.41 -5.71 12.79
C LYS A 35 -9.95 -5.56 13.23
N LYS A 36 -9.04 -6.38 12.68
CA LYS A 36 -7.61 -6.32 12.98
C LYS A 36 -7.03 -4.95 12.64
N TYR A 37 -7.38 -4.42 11.47
CA TYR A 37 -6.93 -3.09 11.02
C TYR A 37 -7.46 -1.97 11.92
N ALA A 38 -8.74 -2.01 12.31
CA ALA A 38 -9.31 -1.04 13.23
C ALA A 38 -8.62 -1.07 14.61
N GLU A 39 -8.25 -2.26 15.10
CA GLU A 39 -7.49 -2.39 16.35
C GLU A 39 -6.09 -1.80 16.21
N VAL A 40 -5.37 -2.06 15.10
CA VAL A 40 -4.07 -1.43 14.84
C VAL A 40 -4.18 0.09 14.83
N LEU A 41 -5.16 0.68 14.13
CA LEU A 41 -5.37 2.12 14.10
C LEU A 41 -5.64 2.70 15.50
N LYS A 42 -6.43 2.00 16.31
CA LYS A 42 -6.71 2.40 17.69
C LYS A 42 -5.43 2.39 18.54
N ARG A 43 -4.59 1.35 18.43
CA ARG A 43 -3.32 1.25 19.15
C ARG A 43 -2.30 2.27 18.67
N GLN A 44 -2.21 2.51 17.36
CA GLN A 44 -1.36 3.54 16.78
C GLN A 44 -1.72 4.93 17.31
N LYS A 45 -3.02 5.24 17.41
CA LYS A 45 -3.48 6.51 17.98
C LYS A 45 -3.05 6.66 19.44
N GLN A 46 -3.17 5.61 20.25
CA GLN A 46 -2.71 5.60 21.63
C GLN A 46 -1.20 5.82 21.72
N LEU A 47 -0.43 5.10 20.89
CA LEU A 47 1.02 5.24 20.81
C LEU A 47 1.41 6.70 20.51
N VAL A 48 0.83 7.32 19.48
CA VAL A 48 1.10 8.72 19.11
C VAL A 48 0.74 9.67 20.26
N GLN A 49 -0.38 9.44 20.95
CA GLN A 49 -0.77 10.25 22.11
C GLN A 49 0.26 10.17 23.24
N HIS A 50 0.73 8.97 23.58
CA HIS A 50 1.72 8.78 24.64
C HIS A 50 3.12 9.28 24.24
N GLN A 51 3.49 9.16 22.96
CA GLN A 51 4.71 9.77 22.40
C GLN A 51 4.69 11.30 22.57
N HIS A 52 3.57 11.95 22.24
CA HIS A 52 3.43 13.40 22.42
C HIS A 52 3.39 13.82 23.89
N ALA A 53 2.69 13.06 24.74
CA ALA A 53 2.61 13.34 26.17
C ALA A 53 3.94 13.07 26.92
N LYS A 54 4.87 12.32 26.31
CA LYS A 54 6.13 11.85 26.91
C LYS A 54 5.88 11.13 28.25
N ASP A 55 4.78 10.39 28.33
CA ASP A 55 4.40 9.71 29.57
C ASP A 55 5.02 8.30 29.65
N GLY A 56 5.09 7.76 30.87
CA GLY A 56 5.75 6.47 31.15
C GLY A 56 5.07 5.25 30.52
N ARG A 57 3.95 5.40 29.81
CA ARG A 57 3.21 4.29 29.18
C ARG A 57 3.63 4.06 27.73
N LEU A 58 4.57 4.84 27.22
CA LEU A 58 5.06 4.72 25.84
C LEU A 58 5.48 3.28 25.51
N SER A 59 6.37 2.69 26.30
CA SER A 59 6.87 1.32 26.05
C SER A 59 5.75 0.27 26.02
N THR A 60 4.79 0.34 26.95
CA THR A 60 3.63 -0.58 26.97
C THR A 60 2.69 -0.39 25.78
N THR A 61 2.51 0.85 25.32
CA THR A 61 1.62 1.13 24.18
C THR A 61 2.27 0.83 22.83
N GLU A 62 3.60 0.96 22.75
CA GLU A 62 4.41 0.50 21.63
C GLU A 62 4.34 -1.02 21.48
N ALA A 63 4.55 -1.77 22.57
CA ALA A 63 4.39 -3.23 22.58
C ALA A 63 2.97 -3.65 22.10
N ALA A 64 1.93 -3.02 22.65
CA ALA A 64 0.55 -3.32 22.27
C ALA A 64 0.22 -2.99 20.80
N TYR A 65 0.88 -1.98 20.22
CA TYR A 65 0.77 -1.68 18.79
C TYR A 65 1.45 -2.77 17.95
N HIS A 66 2.67 -3.16 18.30
CA HIS A 66 3.39 -4.22 17.59
C HIS A 66 2.67 -5.57 17.67
N ASP A 67 2.13 -5.94 18.83
CA ASP A 67 1.35 -7.17 19.02
C ASP A 67 0.09 -7.18 18.15
N ALA A 68 -0.58 -6.04 17.99
CA ALA A 68 -1.76 -5.92 17.12
C ALA A 68 -1.39 -5.94 15.62
N LEU A 69 -0.20 -5.43 15.27
CA LEU A 69 0.26 -5.32 13.89
C LEU A 69 0.85 -6.62 13.34
N ALA A 70 1.59 -7.36 14.16
CA ALA A 70 2.23 -8.62 13.80
C ALA A 70 1.31 -9.60 13.02
N PRO A 71 0.09 -9.93 13.49
CA PRO A 71 -0.78 -10.87 12.78
C PRO A 71 -1.32 -10.37 11.44
N LEU A 72 -1.19 -9.08 11.12
CA LEU A 72 -1.47 -8.56 9.77
C LEU A 72 -0.24 -8.64 8.88
N ILE A 73 0.94 -8.30 9.40
CA ILE A 73 2.19 -8.36 8.63
C ILE A 73 2.61 -9.79 8.34
N ASP A 74 2.36 -10.72 9.27
CA ASP A 74 2.72 -12.13 9.08
C ASP A 74 1.71 -12.90 8.20
N ASP A 75 0.60 -12.26 7.83
CA ASP A 75 -0.42 -12.87 6.99
C ASP A 75 0.05 -12.96 5.52
N PRO A 76 0.07 -14.15 4.90
CA PRO A 76 0.52 -14.32 3.52
C PRO A 76 -0.27 -13.48 2.51
N LEU A 77 -1.58 -13.28 2.72
CA LEU A 77 -2.41 -12.51 1.79
C LEU A 77 -2.10 -11.02 1.87
N ILE A 78 -1.86 -10.51 3.07
CA ILE A 78 -1.43 -9.11 3.26
C ILE A 78 -0.05 -8.90 2.65
N ASN A 79 0.90 -9.82 2.88
CA ASN A 79 2.22 -9.74 2.27
C ASN A 79 2.16 -9.74 0.74
N GLU A 80 1.40 -10.66 0.14
CA GLU A 80 1.24 -10.71 -1.32
C GLU A 80 0.61 -9.41 -1.85
N TYR A 81 -0.42 -8.89 -1.16
CA TYR A 81 -1.05 -7.62 -1.50
C TYR A 81 -0.05 -6.45 -1.47
N LEU A 82 0.75 -6.33 -0.40
CA LEU A 82 1.76 -5.28 -0.26
C LEU A 82 2.88 -5.40 -1.31
N HIS A 83 3.31 -6.62 -1.63
CA HIS A 83 4.29 -6.86 -2.68
C HIS A 83 3.76 -6.47 -4.07
N LEU A 84 2.51 -6.83 -4.39
CA LEU A 84 1.88 -6.40 -5.64
C LEU A 84 1.72 -4.88 -5.69
N GLN A 85 1.33 -4.26 -4.58
CA GLN A 85 1.22 -2.80 -4.50
C GLN A 85 2.56 -2.11 -4.80
N ALA A 86 3.65 -2.57 -4.18
CA ALA A 86 4.99 -2.04 -4.40
C ALA A 86 5.43 -2.23 -5.87
N HIS A 87 5.25 -3.44 -6.41
CA HIS A 87 5.60 -3.73 -7.80
C HIS A 87 4.83 -2.86 -8.82
N LEU A 88 3.54 -2.64 -8.58
CA LEU A 88 2.72 -1.77 -9.44
C LEU A 88 3.16 -0.31 -9.33
N ASN A 89 3.50 0.17 -8.13
CA ASN A 89 4.02 1.52 -7.94
C ASN A 89 5.34 1.73 -8.69
N ASP A 90 6.27 0.77 -8.61
CA ASP A 90 7.55 0.82 -9.34
C ASP A 90 7.31 0.84 -10.85
N THR A 91 6.37 0.04 -11.33
CA THR A 91 5.99 -0.01 -12.75
C THR A 91 5.42 1.33 -13.23
N LEU A 92 4.53 1.95 -12.46
CA LEU A 92 3.98 3.26 -12.78
C LEU A 92 5.06 4.34 -12.76
N GLN A 93 5.96 4.30 -11.78
CA GLN A 93 7.08 5.24 -11.70
C GLN A 93 7.99 5.15 -12.92
N MET A 94 8.30 3.93 -13.37
CA MET A 94 9.08 3.69 -14.58
C MET A 94 8.37 4.22 -15.83
N ILE A 95 7.05 4.02 -15.95
CA ILE A 95 6.26 4.56 -17.05
C ILE A 95 6.34 6.09 -17.08
N CYS A 96 6.17 6.75 -15.93
CA CYS A 96 6.29 8.21 -15.81
C CYS A 96 7.67 8.69 -16.27
N GLN A 97 8.74 8.06 -15.79
CA GLN A 97 10.12 8.40 -16.18
C GLN A 97 10.37 8.24 -17.68
N LEU A 98 9.83 7.20 -18.31
CA LEU A 98 9.94 7.00 -19.76
C LEU A 98 9.22 8.10 -20.55
N ILE A 99 8.04 8.52 -20.09
CA ILE A 99 7.29 9.61 -20.70
C ILE A 99 8.04 10.94 -20.54
N GLU A 100 8.53 11.23 -19.34
CA GLU A 100 9.34 12.43 -19.06
C GLU A 100 10.59 12.48 -19.96
N ALA A 101 11.36 11.40 -20.03
CA ALA A 101 12.54 11.33 -20.88
C ALA A 101 12.23 11.51 -22.38
N ALA A 102 11.08 11.01 -22.84
CA ALA A 102 10.63 11.20 -24.22
C ALA A 102 10.23 12.65 -24.50
N LEU A 103 9.68 13.36 -23.51
CA LEU A 103 9.32 14.78 -23.60
C LEU A 103 10.51 15.73 -23.48
N GLU A 104 11.61 15.30 -22.85
CA GLU A 104 12.85 16.10 -22.72
C GLU A 104 13.76 16.00 -23.96
N LYS A 105 13.77 14.86 -24.65
CA LYS A 105 14.53 14.67 -25.91
C LYS A 105 14.24 15.63 -27.08
N PRO A 106 13.06 16.26 -27.27
CA PRO A 106 12.83 17.20 -28.37
C PRO A 106 13.53 18.55 -28.22
N PHE A 107 14.13 18.88 -27.07
CA PHE A 107 14.76 20.19 -26.82
C PHE A 107 16.28 20.26 -27.04
N ASN A 108 16.90 19.15 -27.49
CA ASN A 108 18.35 19.08 -27.79
C ASN A 108 18.63 18.92 -29.31
N LEU A 109 18.04 19.77 -30.14
CA LEU A 109 18.35 19.91 -31.57
C LEU A 109 18.67 21.37 -31.92
#